data_AF-X1KTY8-F1
#
_entry.id   AF-X1KTY8-F1
#
_cell.length_a   1.000
_cell.length_b   1.000
_cell.length_c   1.000
_cell.angle_alpha   90.00
_cell.angle_beta   90.00
_cell.angle_gamma   90.00
#
_symmetry.space_group_name_H-M   'P 1'
#
loop_
_entity.id
_entity.type
_entity.pdbx_description
1 polymer ?
#
loop_
_entity_poly.entity_id
_entity_poly.type
_entity_poly.pdbx_seq_one_letter_code
_entity_poly.pdbx_strand_id
1 'polypeptide(L)' 'AFVELLEQAEKQGLEINYVLHATGSGGTQGGLAVGAKALKEDTRILGISVSEEKESYGKEVLTIARDTVKAL' A
#
# COMPACT_ATOMS: atom_id res chain seq x y z
N ALA A 1 -1.45 0.43 -9.92
CA ALA A 1 -0.23 0.47 -9.08
C ALA A 1 0.15 -0.91 -8.53
N PHE A 2 -0.57 -1.52 -7.57
CA PHE A 2 -0.10 -2.79 -6.99
C PHE A 2 -0.10 -3.96 -7.99
N VAL A 3 -1.16 -4.11 -8.79
CA VAL A 3 -1.23 -5.12 -9.87
C VAL A 3 -0.08 -4.94 -10.85
N GLU A 4 0.12 -3.70 -11.32
CA GLU A 4 1.22 -3.35 -12.23
C GLU A 4 2.59 -3.72 -11.64
N LEU A 5 2.82 -3.47 -10.35
CA LEU A 5 4.04 -3.88 -9.65
C LEU A 5 4.23 -5.41 -9.68
N LEU A 6 3.17 -6.19 -9.45
CA LEU A 6 3.25 -7.65 -9.49
C LEU A 6 3.57 -8.15 -10.92
N GLU A 7 2.89 -7.62 -11.93
CA GLU A 7 3.13 -7.98 -13.33
C GLU A 7 4.56 -7.66 -13.77
N GLN A 8 5.09 -6.51 -13.35
CA GLN A 8 6.47 -6.11 -13.65
C GLN A 8 7.49 -6.96 -12.87
N ALA A 9 7.20 -7.32 -11.62
CA ALA A 9 8.06 -8.17 -10.81
C ALA A 9 8.12 -9.60 -11.37
N GLU A 10 6.98 -10.15 -11.78
CA GLU A 10 6.89 -11.48 -12.41
C GLU A 10 7.73 -11.54 -13.68
N LYS A 11 7.62 -10.54 -14.56
CA LYS A 11 8.43 -10.45 -15.79
C LYS A 11 9.94 -10.40 -15.53
N GLN A 12 10.34 -9.94 -14.35
CA GLN A 12 11.75 -9.84 -13.94
C GLN A 12 12.19 -11.02 -13.05
N GLY A 13 11.31 -11.97 -12.73
CA GLY A 13 11.59 -13.06 -11.80
C GLY A 13 11.87 -12.57 -10.37
N LEU A 14 11.30 -11.43 -9.97
CA LEU A 14 11.50 -10.83 -8.64
C LEU A 14 10.35 -11.21 -7.70
N GLU A 15 10.72 -11.59 -6.48
CA GLU A 15 9.77 -11.72 -5.38
C GLU A 15 9.78 -10.44 -4.53
N ILE A 16 8.61 -9.80 -4.41
CA ILE A 16 8.47 -8.57 -3.64
C ILE A 16 7.87 -8.88 -2.26
N ASN A 17 8.71 -8.89 -1.23
CA ASN A 17 8.28 -9.08 0.16
C ASN A 17 7.93 -7.75 0.86
N TYR A 18 8.51 -6.63 0.39
CA TYR A 18 8.32 -5.32 0.99
C TYR A 18 8.19 -4.23 -0.07
N VAL A 19 7.30 -3.27 0.17
CA VAL A 19 7.19 -2.03 -0.61
C VAL A 19 7.27 -0.86 0.36
N LEU A 20 8.25 0.02 0.16
CA LEU A 20 8.39 1.26 0.93
C LEU A 20 7.79 2.42 0.13
N HIS A 21 7.02 3.29 0.80
CA HIS A 21 6.35 4.40 0.15
C HIS A 21 6.35 5.67 1.01
N ALA A 22 6.72 6.80 0.42
CA ALA A 22 6.60 8.11 1.05
C ALA A 22 5.11 8.49 1.22
N THR A 23 4.70 8.79 2.44
CA THR A 23 3.28 8.94 2.82
C THR A 23 2.97 10.39 3.17
N GLY A 24 2.10 10.99 2.34
CA GLY A 24 1.43 12.26 2.59
C GLY A 24 -0.05 12.02 2.88
N SER A 25 -0.92 12.26 1.91
CA SER A 25 -2.38 12.10 2.04
C SER A 25 -2.91 10.66 2.25
N GLY A 26 -2.04 9.65 2.25
CA GLY A 26 -2.41 8.25 2.55
C GLY A 26 -3.09 7.46 1.43
N GLY A 27 -3.66 8.11 0.41
CA GLY A 27 -4.41 7.43 -0.66
C GLY A 27 -3.61 6.34 -1.39
N THR A 28 -2.40 6.66 -1.82
CA THR A 28 -1.52 5.69 -2.52
C THR A 28 -1.16 4.52 -1.62
N GLN A 29 -0.74 4.77 -0.38
CA GLN A 29 -0.42 3.69 0.57
C GLN A 29 -1.65 2.83 0.87
N GLY A 30 -2.83 3.44 1.05
CA GLY A 30 -4.09 2.73 1.29
C GLY A 30 -4.43 1.77 0.16
N GLY A 31 -4.38 2.24 -1.10
CA GLY A 31 -4.60 1.38 -2.27
C GLY A 31 -3.56 0.26 -2.41
N LEU A 32 -2.29 0.55 -2.15
CA LEU A 32 -1.22 -0.46 -2.12
C LEU A 32 -1.49 -1.52 -1.04
N ALA A 33 -1.90 -1.12 0.16
CA ALA A 33 -2.21 -2.02 1.27
C ALA A 33 -3.41 -2.93 0.97
N VAL A 34 -4.48 -2.39 0.39
CA VAL A 34 -5.64 -3.17 -0.05
C VAL A 34 -5.23 -4.17 -1.14
N GLY A 35 -4.47 -3.72 -2.15
CA GLY A 35 -3.98 -4.59 -3.22
C GLY A 35 -3.09 -5.73 -2.72
N ALA A 36 -2.16 -5.43 -1.81
CA ALA A 36 -1.31 -6.44 -1.17
C ALA A 36 -2.14 -7.46 -0.40
N LYS A 37 -3.08 -7.00 0.44
CA LYS A 37 -3.95 -7.89 1.21
C LYS A 37 -4.80 -8.80 0.32
N ALA A 38 -5.25 -8.31 -0.84
CA ALA A 38 -6.12 -9.05 -1.75
C ALA A 38 -5.36 -10.05 -2.64
N LEU A 39 -4.15 -9.71 -3.09
CA LEU A 39 -3.47 -10.44 -4.16
C LEU A 39 -2.18 -11.15 -3.72
N LYS A 40 -1.51 -10.64 -2.69
CA LYS A 40 -0.23 -11.19 -2.22
C LYS A 40 -0.01 -10.82 -0.75
N GLU A 41 -0.69 -11.55 0.13
CA GLU A 41 -0.78 -11.24 1.57
C GLU A 41 0.60 -11.17 2.28
N ASP A 42 1.60 -11.87 1.75
CA ASP A 42 2.97 -11.83 2.28
C ASP A 42 3.73 -10.53 1.96
N THR A 43 3.26 -9.73 1.00
CA THR A 43 3.88 -8.45 0.65
C THR A 43 3.50 -7.37 1.66
N ARG A 44 4.49 -6.84 2.38
CA ARG A 44 4.29 -5.81 3.41
C ARG A 44 4.45 -4.41 2.84
N ILE A 45 3.45 -3.55 3.07
CA ILE A 45 3.49 -2.13 2.68
C ILE A 45 3.93 -1.28 3.87
N LEU A 46 5.08 -0.61 3.74
CA LEU A 46 5.66 0.26 4.75
C LEU A 46 5.60 1.73 4.31
N GLY A 47 4.79 2.53 5.00
CA GLY A 47 4.71 3.97 4.79
C GLY A 47 5.76 4.73 5.60
N ILE A 48 6.41 5.70 4.97
CA ILE A 48 7.29 6.68 5.62
C ILE A 48 6.60 8.03 5.57
N SER A 49 6.12 8.55 6.69
CA SER A 49 5.50 9.88 6.74
C SER A 49 6.49 10.98 6.35
N VAL A 50 6.09 11.89 5.46
CA VAL A 50 6.96 12.95 4.93
C VAL A 50 6.51 14.38 5.24
N SER A 51 5.40 14.57 5.95
CA SER A 51 4.92 15.92 6.30
C SER A 51 4.23 15.98 7.66
N GLU A 52 3.17 15.21 7.87
CA GLU A 52 2.51 15.10 9.17
C GLU A 52 3.07 13.94 9.99
N GLU A 53 2.68 13.90 11.27
CA GLU A 53 3.07 12.82 12.18
C GLU A 53 2.54 11.46 11.70
N LYS A 54 3.31 10.41 12.04
CA LYS A 54 3.02 9.02 11.69
C LYS A 54 1.61 8.60 12.10
N GLU A 55 1.17 8.99 13.28
CA GLU A 55 -0.12 8.62 13.83
C GLU A 55 -1.28 9.27 13.05
N SER A 56 -1.09 10.49 12.55
CA SER A 56 -2.07 11.20 11.73
C SER A 56 -2.27 10.49 10.39
N TYR A 57 -1.18 10.30 9.64
CA TYR A 57 -1.24 9.61 8.36
C TYR A 57 -1.57 8.12 8.48
N GLY A 58 -1.15 7.47 9.55
CA GLY A 58 -1.53 6.08 9.83
C GLY A 58 -3.04 5.91 9.98
N LYS A 59 -3.73 6.87 10.63
CA LYS A 59 -5.20 6.88 10.72
C LYS A 59 -5.83 7.12 9.35
N GLU A 60 -5.32 8.07 8.58
CA GLU A 60 -5.86 8.39 7.26
C GLU A 60 -5.74 7.21 6.29
N VAL A 61 -4.55 6.59 6.22
CA VAL A 61 -4.31 5.37 5.42
C VAL A 61 -5.27 4.26 5.81
N LEU A 62 -5.48 4.04 7.11
CA LEU A 62 -6.39 3.00 7.61
C LEU A 62 -7.85 3.30 7.23
N THR A 63 -8.29 4.55 7.36
CA THR A 63 -9.63 4.98 6.96
C THR A 63 -9.83 4.75 5.48
N ILE A 64 -8.93 5.25 4.64
CA ILE A 64 -8.99 5.09 3.18
C ILE A 64 -9.01 3.62 2.78
N ALA A 65 -8.13 2.79 3.35
CA ALA A 65 -8.08 1.36 3.03
C ALA A 65 -9.39 0.65 3.39
N ARG A 66 -9.96 0.94 4.56
CA ARG A 66 -11.25 0.37 4.99
C ARG A 66 -12.40 0.81 4.09
N ASP A 67 -12.46 2.10 3.78
CA ASP A 67 -13.56 2.64 2.98
C ASP A 67 -13.46 2.19 1.52
N THR A 68 -12.24 2.01 1.00
CA THR A 68 -12.01 1.37 -0.30
C THR A 68 -12.55 -0.06 -0.30
N VAL A 69 -12.26 -0.87 0.73
CA VAL A 69 -12.78 -2.25 0.83
C VAL A 69 -14.30 -2.28 0.94
N LYS A 70 -14.92 -1.35 1.68
CA LYS A 70 -16.38 -1.26 1.80
C LYS A 70 -17.08 -0.87 0.49
N ALA A 71 -16.37 -0.16 -0.40
CA ALA A 71 -16.92 0.32 -1.66
C ALA A 71 -16.84 -0.70 -2.81
N LEU A 72 -16.14 -1.82 -2.60
CA LEU A 72 -16.03 -2.96 -3.53
C LEU A 72 -17.08 -4.02 -3.20
#